data_AF-A0A314UD23-F1
#
_entry.id   AF-A0A314UD23-F1
#
_cell.length_a   1.000
_cell.length_b   1.000
_cell.length_c   1.000
_cell.angle_alpha   90.00
_cell.angle_beta   90.00
_cell.angle_gamma   90.00
#
_symmetry.space_group_name_H-M   'P 1'
#
loop_
_entity.id
_entity.type
_entity.pdbx_description
1 polymer ?
#
loop_
_entity_poly.entity_id
_entity_poly.type
_entity_poly.pdbx_seq_one_letter_code
_entity_poly.pdbx_strand_id
1 'polypeptide(L)'
;MQETLSLTSAVLVAGVPLTIVPEPTQAQCYDIDREVSQLVSELDDGLSSAINALQVYSLALQRILPLNYITTSAVHGWAQALQLSASALSSDILSLARRQGAELISKVHGDNTDSIKHSHDDMCLKVKKYALEIEKLEEECAELVNSIGSETESKAKDRLLSAFMKYMHSAGLAKKEDAILSIQFGQSKYDGNGTKDAKLRGELNEKKEKVLFVLNSAASYLYNEVKHKVLDIFNDSNKRRNANNQLQYEFETIFCGFEEQVEKCILLAGFVNELQQLIGRDGPSGGDTDKDHPGYYSDRNWASIFKTILLSCKSLIGQMTEAVLPDVIRSAVSLNSEVMDAFGLISQIRGTIDTVLEQFIEVEMERASLAELEQNYFFKVGLITEQQLALEEAAMKGRDHLSWEEAEELASQEEACRAQLDQLHQTWNQRDLRTSSLIKRESDIKNALATSAHHFHSLVGVKEEGELHVSKSKVLLSMLVKPFTDLESIDKVFSLFGSTSHSNEISNLADLMSSGYPISEYVWKFGSSLNHHSFFVWKLGVIDSFLDSCLNDVASSVDQTLGFDQLYNVVKRKLEMQLQEHLGRYLKDRVGPSLLASVDKEMSV
;
A
#
# COMPACT_ATOMS: atom_id res chain seq x y z
N MET A 1 12.65 38.45 -52.11
CA MET A 1 13.83 39.00 -52.80
C MET A 1 14.65 39.71 -51.76
N GLN A 2 15.75 39.11 -51.31
CA GLN A 2 16.69 39.73 -50.38
C GLN A 2 17.64 40.55 -51.26
N GLU A 3 17.37 41.83 -51.41
CA GLU A 3 18.28 42.74 -52.10
C GLU A 3 19.55 42.80 -51.25
N THR A 4 20.62 42.15 -51.71
CA THR A 4 21.94 42.27 -51.11
C THR A 4 22.36 43.73 -51.22
N LEU A 5 22.31 44.44 -50.08
CA LEU A 5 22.76 45.82 -49.91
C LEU A 5 24.27 45.87 -50.13
N SER A 6 24.66 45.97 -51.40
CA SER A 6 26.05 46.05 -51.82
C SER A 6 26.24 47.35 -52.60
N LEU A 7 27.15 48.19 -52.14
CA LEU A 7 27.56 49.44 -52.80
C LEU A 7 28.06 49.16 -54.23
N THR A 8 28.76 48.05 -54.45
CA THR A 8 29.18 47.63 -55.79
C THR A 8 28.00 47.28 -56.69
N SER A 9 26.95 46.64 -56.15
CA SER A 9 25.70 46.39 -56.89
C SER A 9 24.92 47.68 -57.17
N ALA A 10 24.90 48.63 -56.22
CA ALA A 10 24.26 49.94 -56.39
C ALA A 10 24.96 50.82 -57.45
N VAL A 11 26.29 50.76 -57.54
CA VAL A 11 27.07 51.46 -58.59
C VAL A 11 26.76 50.92 -59.99
N LEU A 12 26.59 49.59 -60.11
CA LEU A 12 26.18 48.96 -61.37
C LEU A 12 24.75 49.32 -61.77
N VAL A 13 23.82 49.39 -60.81
CA VAL A 13 22.43 49.83 -61.05
C VAL A 13 22.35 51.31 -61.42
N ALA A 14 23.27 52.14 -60.93
CA ALA A 14 23.40 53.56 -61.31
C ALA A 14 23.98 53.78 -62.72
N GLY A 15 24.30 52.72 -63.47
CA GLY A 15 24.70 52.79 -64.89
C GLY A 15 26.17 53.17 -65.12
N VAL A 16 27.02 53.13 -64.09
CA VAL A 16 28.45 53.42 -64.21
C VAL A 16 29.23 52.11 -64.38
N PRO A 17 29.97 51.91 -65.50
CA PRO A 17 30.84 50.75 -65.65
C PRO A 17 31.92 50.77 -64.57
N LEU A 18 32.10 49.65 -63.87
CA LEU A 18 33.14 49.47 -62.83
C LEU A 18 34.56 49.77 -63.36
N THR A 19 34.79 49.79 -64.68
CA THR A 19 36.07 50.16 -65.31
C THR A 19 36.45 51.64 -65.21
N ILE A 20 35.53 52.53 -64.80
CA ILE A 20 35.78 53.98 -64.67
C ILE A 20 36.04 54.38 -63.22
N VAL A 21 35.69 53.53 -62.25
CA VAL A 21 35.92 53.78 -60.82
C VAL A 21 37.38 53.45 -60.49
N PRO A 22 38.16 54.35 -59.88
CA PRO A 22 39.55 54.06 -59.49
C PRO A 22 39.63 52.83 -58.59
N GLU A 23 40.60 51.93 -58.84
CA GLU A 23 40.86 50.73 -58.01
C GLU A 23 40.83 50.97 -56.49
N PRO A 24 41.43 52.04 -55.92
CA PRO A 24 41.35 52.28 -54.46
C PRO A 24 39.93 52.52 -53.96
N THR A 25 39.06 53.11 -54.79
CA THR A 25 37.64 53.34 -54.44
C THR A 25 36.83 52.06 -54.54
N GLN A 26 37.17 51.16 -55.48
CA GLN A 26 36.54 49.83 -55.54
C GLN A 26 36.91 48.99 -54.31
N ALA A 27 38.19 48.99 -53.91
CA ALA A 27 38.65 48.30 -52.71
C ALA A 27 37.92 48.80 -51.45
N GLN A 28 37.73 50.11 -51.30
CA GLN A 28 36.96 50.69 -50.20
C GLN A 28 35.48 50.27 -50.23
N CYS A 29 34.84 50.21 -51.39
CA CYS A 29 33.46 49.71 -51.49
C CYS A 29 33.36 48.23 -51.09
N TYR A 30 34.35 47.40 -51.46
CA TYR A 30 34.40 46.00 -51.03
C TYR A 30 34.64 45.86 -49.53
N ASP A 31 35.51 46.67 -48.94
CA ASP A 31 35.75 46.65 -47.50
C ASP A 31 34.50 47.06 -46.71
N ILE A 32 33.78 48.09 -47.18
CA ILE A 32 32.51 48.52 -46.57
C ILE A 32 31.42 47.46 -46.75
N ASP A 33 31.27 46.87 -47.93
CA ASP A 33 30.29 45.80 -48.18
C ASP A 33 30.59 44.57 -47.28
N ARG A 34 31.88 44.27 -47.02
CA ARG A 34 32.30 43.22 -46.08
C ARG A 34 31.94 43.58 -44.63
N GLU A 35 32.23 44.79 -44.19
CA GLU A 35 31.89 45.25 -42.82
C GLU A 35 30.37 45.27 -42.58
N VAL A 36 29.59 45.74 -43.56
CA VAL A 36 28.13 45.73 -43.49
C VAL A 36 27.61 44.30 -43.43
N SER A 37 28.15 43.38 -44.24
CA SER A 37 27.76 41.98 -44.20
C SER A 37 28.07 41.33 -42.85
N GLN A 38 29.22 41.67 -42.25
CA GLN A 38 29.62 41.17 -40.94
C GLN A 38 28.69 41.71 -39.83
N LEU A 39 28.37 43.00 -39.85
CA LEU A 39 27.40 43.60 -38.91
C LEU A 39 25.99 43.02 -39.05
N VAL A 40 25.55 42.70 -40.27
CA VAL A 40 24.26 42.04 -40.51
C VAL A 40 24.26 40.62 -39.93
N SER A 41 25.35 39.86 -40.11
CA SER A 41 25.44 38.52 -39.52
C SER A 41 25.47 38.54 -37.99
N GLU A 42 26.20 39.49 -37.38
CA GLU A 42 26.23 39.66 -35.92
C GLU A 42 24.85 40.07 -35.36
N LEU A 43 24.09 40.88 -36.11
CA LEU A 43 22.74 41.27 -35.74
C LEU A 43 21.75 40.10 -35.84
N ASP A 44 21.82 39.28 -36.89
CA ASP A 44 20.97 38.11 -37.07
C ASP A 44 21.25 37.04 -35.99
N ASP A 45 22.52 36.80 -35.66
CA ASP A 45 22.91 35.92 -34.55
C ASP A 45 22.41 36.46 -33.20
N GLY A 46 22.54 37.77 -32.98
CA GLY A 46 22.02 38.45 -31.79
C GLY A 46 20.49 38.36 -31.68
N LEU A 47 19.76 38.51 -32.80
CA LEU A 47 18.31 38.39 -32.86
C LEU A 47 17.86 36.96 -32.59
N SER A 48 18.54 35.97 -33.18
CA SER A 48 18.28 34.55 -32.94
C SER A 48 18.51 34.17 -31.48
N SER A 49 19.60 34.65 -30.88
CA SER A 49 19.89 34.48 -29.45
C SER A 49 18.82 35.12 -28.56
N ALA A 50 18.36 36.34 -28.89
CA ALA A 50 17.30 37.03 -28.17
C ALA A 50 15.94 36.30 -28.28
N ILE A 51 15.61 35.76 -29.46
CA ILE A 51 14.40 34.94 -29.67
C ILE A 51 14.46 33.66 -28.85
N ASN A 52 15.60 32.96 -28.86
CA ASN A 52 15.79 31.76 -28.04
C ASN A 52 15.67 32.06 -26.55
N ALA A 53 16.27 33.16 -26.07
CA ALA A 53 16.16 33.58 -24.68
C ALA A 53 14.70 33.92 -24.29
N LEU A 54 13.96 34.60 -25.18
CA LEU A 54 12.55 34.91 -24.99
C LEU A 54 11.66 33.65 -24.96
N GLN A 55 11.93 32.67 -25.80
CA GLN A 55 11.24 31.38 -25.80
C GLN A 55 11.51 30.60 -24.50
N VAL A 56 12.76 30.56 -24.05
CA VAL A 56 13.15 29.93 -22.77
C VAL A 56 12.46 30.63 -21.59
N TYR A 57 12.41 31.96 -21.61
CA TYR A 57 11.75 32.76 -20.57
C TYR A 57 10.22 32.54 -20.54
N SER A 58 9.58 32.49 -21.70
CA SER A 58 8.14 32.17 -21.84
C SER A 58 7.82 30.78 -21.27
N LEU A 59 8.64 29.77 -21.61
CA LEU A 59 8.44 28.40 -21.15
C LEU A 59 8.69 28.25 -19.64
N ALA A 60 9.64 29.01 -19.08
CA ALA A 60 9.84 29.10 -17.64
C ALA A 60 8.65 29.74 -16.92
N LEU A 61 8.08 30.82 -17.46
CA LEU A 61 6.90 31.48 -16.89
C LEU A 61 5.66 30.58 -16.91
N GLN A 62 5.46 29.78 -17.97
CA GLN A 62 4.37 28.81 -18.05
C GLN A 62 4.45 27.70 -16.98
N ARG A 63 5.66 27.36 -16.52
CA ARG A 63 5.87 26.35 -15.47
C ARG A 63 5.63 26.88 -14.05
N ILE A 64 5.84 28.18 -13.83
CA ILE A 64 5.87 28.78 -12.49
C ILE A 64 4.52 29.40 -12.10
N LEU A 65 3.70 29.83 -13.06
CA LEU A 65 2.46 30.58 -12.77
C LEU A 65 1.20 29.69 -12.69
N PRO A 66 0.34 29.86 -11.66
CA PRO A 66 -0.96 29.17 -11.57
C PRO A 66 -1.94 29.57 -12.69
N LEU A 67 -2.78 28.64 -13.15
CA LEU A 67 -3.78 28.82 -14.23
C LEU A 67 -4.66 30.07 -14.08
N ASN A 68 -4.96 30.48 -12.85
CA ASN A 68 -5.84 31.63 -12.56
C ASN A 68 -5.15 33.00 -12.80
N TYR A 69 -3.83 33.02 -12.98
CA TYR A 69 -3.04 34.22 -13.25
C TYR A 69 -2.92 34.55 -14.75
N ILE A 70 -3.27 33.58 -15.61
CA ILE A 70 -3.10 33.64 -17.06
C ILE A 70 -4.13 34.58 -17.69
N THR A 71 -5.33 34.73 -17.13
CA THR A 71 -6.40 35.52 -17.77
C THR A 71 -6.47 36.98 -17.30
N THR A 72 -5.80 37.34 -16.19
CA THR A 72 -5.98 38.65 -15.53
C THR A 72 -4.71 39.47 -15.35
N SER A 73 -3.52 38.92 -15.59
CA SER A 73 -2.26 39.62 -15.30
C SER A 73 -1.66 40.34 -16.52
N ALA A 74 -0.97 41.46 -16.25
CA ALA A 74 -0.19 42.20 -17.25
C ALA A 74 0.88 41.32 -17.95
N VAL A 75 1.29 40.23 -17.32
CA VAL A 75 2.26 39.26 -17.85
C VAL A 75 1.69 38.49 -19.05
N HIS A 76 0.37 38.21 -19.07
CA HIS A 76 -0.27 37.57 -20.22
C HIS A 76 -0.26 38.45 -21.47
N GLY A 77 -0.49 39.76 -21.30
CA GLY A 77 -0.40 40.72 -22.41
C GLY A 77 1.01 40.75 -23.02
N TRP A 78 2.04 40.72 -22.18
CA TRP A 78 3.44 40.63 -22.65
C TRP A 78 3.74 39.30 -23.32
N ALA A 79 3.27 38.18 -22.77
CA ALA A 79 3.44 36.87 -23.39
C ALA A 79 2.78 36.79 -24.78
N GLN A 80 1.59 37.37 -24.94
CA GLN A 80 0.89 37.42 -26.23
C GLN A 80 1.63 38.29 -27.26
N ALA A 81 2.13 39.46 -26.86
CA ALA A 81 2.92 40.33 -27.73
C ALA A 81 4.24 39.66 -28.19
N LEU A 82 4.87 38.91 -27.29
CA LEU A 82 6.10 38.16 -27.58
C LEU A 82 5.84 36.94 -28.46
N GLN A 83 4.73 36.22 -28.23
CA GLN A 83 4.35 35.09 -29.06
C GLN A 83 3.99 35.51 -30.49
N LEU A 84 3.28 36.63 -30.66
CA LEU A 84 3.01 37.23 -31.97
C LEU A 84 4.30 37.59 -32.71
N SER A 85 5.31 38.09 -31.97
CA SER A 85 6.63 38.44 -32.53
C SER A 85 7.44 37.21 -32.94
N ALA A 86 7.29 36.09 -32.22
CA ALA A 86 8.03 34.85 -32.47
C ALA A 86 7.42 33.98 -33.56
N SER A 87 6.09 34.03 -33.77
CA SER A 87 5.40 33.14 -34.71
C SER A 87 5.47 33.55 -36.18
N ALA A 88 5.69 34.83 -36.50
CA ALA A 88 5.83 35.32 -37.87
C ALA A 88 6.53 36.68 -37.95
N LEU A 89 7.74 36.73 -38.53
CA LEU A 89 8.57 37.92 -38.70
C LEU A 89 8.16 38.76 -39.92
N SER A 90 6.89 39.21 -39.98
CA SER A 90 6.47 40.19 -40.99
C SER A 90 6.51 41.62 -40.41
N SER A 91 6.81 42.60 -41.27
CA SER A 91 6.85 44.03 -40.87
C SER A 91 5.53 44.48 -40.21
N ASP A 92 4.40 43.98 -40.70
CA ASP A 92 3.08 44.32 -40.17
C ASP A 92 2.85 43.72 -38.77
N ILE A 93 3.29 42.48 -38.55
CA ILE A 93 3.15 41.77 -37.25
C ILE A 93 4.09 42.39 -36.21
N LEU A 94 5.32 42.76 -36.60
CA LEU A 94 6.26 43.47 -35.72
C LEU A 94 5.75 44.87 -35.35
N SER A 95 5.09 45.58 -36.27
CA SER A 95 4.47 46.88 -35.98
C SER A 95 3.29 46.75 -35.00
N LEU A 96 2.50 45.68 -35.14
CA LEU A 96 1.38 45.37 -34.24
C LEU A 96 1.87 44.99 -32.85
N ALA A 97 2.89 44.13 -32.75
CA ALA A 97 3.52 43.74 -31.50
C ALA A 97 4.18 44.94 -30.80
N ARG A 98 4.83 45.84 -31.55
CA ARG A 98 5.39 47.09 -31.02
C ARG A 98 4.30 47.99 -30.44
N ARG A 99 3.15 48.10 -31.11
CA ARG A 99 2.01 48.90 -30.64
C ARG A 99 1.37 48.30 -29.38
N GLN A 100 1.20 46.98 -29.33
CA GLN A 100 0.70 46.28 -28.14
C GLN A 100 1.68 46.38 -26.96
N GLY A 101 2.97 46.25 -27.20
CA GLY A 101 4.01 46.49 -26.19
C GLY A 101 3.99 47.92 -25.66
N ALA A 102 3.85 48.92 -26.53
CA ALA A 102 3.73 50.32 -26.11
C ALA A 102 2.47 50.60 -25.26
N GLU A 103 1.35 49.94 -25.56
CA GLU A 103 0.12 50.03 -24.77
C GLU A 103 0.24 49.34 -23.40
N LEU A 104 1.01 48.25 -23.31
CA LEU A 104 1.30 47.60 -22.03
C LEU A 104 2.26 48.43 -21.17
N ILE A 105 3.27 49.09 -21.79
CA ILE A 105 4.18 50.02 -21.11
C ILE A 105 3.41 51.22 -20.55
N SER A 106 2.46 51.79 -21.31
CA SER A 106 1.67 52.93 -20.85
C SER A 106 0.72 52.57 -19.71
N LYS A 107 0.17 51.34 -19.68
CA LYS A 107 -0.64 50.84 -18.56
C LYS A 107 0.18 50.60 -17.28
N VAL A 108 1.46 50.26 -17.38
CA VAL A 108 2.35 50.04 -16.21
C VAL A 108 2.83 51.35 -15.57
N HIS A 109 3.03 52.40 -16.38
CA HIS A 109 3.45 53.73 -15.90
C HIS A 109 2.31 54.54 -15.24
N GLY A 110 1.07 54.02 -15.25
CA GLY A 110 -0.12 54.75 -14.85
C GLY A 110 -0.38 54.85 -13.34
N ASP A 111 -0.15 53.79 -12.54
CA ASP A 111 -0.63 53.83 -11.14
C ASP A 111 -0.18 52.72 -10.15
N ASN A 112 0.80 51.85 -10.46
CA ASN A 112 0.93 50.60 -9.66
C ASN A 112 2.34 50.10 -9.29
N THR A 113 3.42 50.80 -9.63
CA THR A 113 4.78 50.31 -9.30
C THR A 113 5.09 50.38 -7.81
N ASP A 114 4.57 51.38 -7.11
CA ASP A 114 4.80 51.54 -5.67
C ASP A 114 3.96 50.55 -4.83
N SER A 115 2.75 50.19 -5.27
CA SER A 115 1.89 49.21 -4.57
C SER A 115 2.45 47.79 -4.68
N ILE A 116 3.00 47.41 -5.85
CA ILE A 116 3.60 46.10 -6.10
C ILE A 116 4.87 45.95 -5.27
N LYS A 117 5.69 47.00 -5.18
CA LYS A 117 6.88 47.01 -4.34
C LYS A 117 6.51 46.86 -2.86
N HIS A 118 5.48 47.58 -2.41
CA HIS A 118 5.02 47.49 -1.02
C HIS A 118 4.43 46.11 -0.67
N SER A 119 3.71 45.48 -1.60
CA SER A 119 3.15 44.13 -1.46
C SER A 119 4.24 43.04 -1.45
N HIS A 120 5.26 43.20 -2.30
CA HIS A 120 6.43 42.31 -2.30
C HIS A 120 7.20 42.41 -0.97
N ASP A 121 7.43 43.63 -0.48
CA ASP A 121 8.12 43.86 0.79
C ASP A 121 7.31 43.29 1.99
N ASP A 122 5.98 43.43 1.99
CA ASP A 122 5.09 42.82 2.99
C ASP A 122 5.11 41.27 2.94
N MET A 123 5.10 40.68 1.74
CA MET A 123 5.27 39.23 1.58
C MET A 123 6.64 38.75 2.09
N CYS A 124 7.72 39.46 1.76
CA CYS A 124 9.05 39.12 2.28
C CYS A 124 9.10 39.17 3.81
N LEU A 125 8.42 40.12 4.44
CA LEU A 125 8.30 40.20 5.90
C LEU A 125 7.51 39.03 6.47
N LYS A 126 6.39 38.64 5.85
CA LYS A 126 5.59 37.48 6.26
C LYS A 126 6.37 36.17 6.13
N VAL A 127 7.11 35.97 5.03
CA VAL A 127 7.96 34.79 4.84
C VAL A 127 9.05 34.72 5.89
N LYS A 128 9.69 35.84 6.22
CA LYS A 128 10.67 35.90 7.32
C LYS A 128 10.05 35.57 8.68
N LYS A 129 8.83 36.04 8.92
CA LYS A 129 8.09 35.73 10.16
C LYS A 129 7.77 34.24 10.26
N TYR A 130 7.30 33.61 9.18
CA TYR A 130 7.03 32.18 9.18
C TYR A 130 8.30 31.34 9.30
N ALA A 131 9.42 31.76 8.71
CA ALA A 131 10.71 31.10 8.92
C ALA A 131 11.12 31.08 10.39
N LEU A 132 10.94 32.21 11.10
CA LEU A 132 11.19 32.29 12.55
C LEU A 132 10.21 31.44 13.37
N GLU A 133 8.94 31.37 12.97
CA GLU A 133 7.94 30.51 13.63
C GLU A 133 8.23 29.02 13.41
N ILE A 134 8.74 28.63 12.24
CA ILE A 134 9.19 27.27 11.93
C ILE A 134 10.43 26.90 12.76
N GLU A 135 11.42 27.77 12.82
CA GLU A 135 12.63 27.56 13.64
C GLU A 135 12.27 27.38 15.13
N LYS A 136 11.33 28.18 15.63
CA LYS A 136 10.80 28.03 17.00
C LYS A 136 10.07 26.69 17.20
N LEU A 137 9.29 26.25 16.22
CA LEU A 137 8.59 24.97 16.27
C LEU A 137 9.56 23.78 16.21
N GLU A 138 10.65 23.90 15.43
CA GLU A 138 11.73 22.91 15.38
C GLU A 138 12.47 22.82 16.72
N GLU A 139 12.72 23.94 17.39
CA GLU A 139 13.26 23.96 18.77
C GLU A 139 12.29 23.30 19.76
N GLU A 140 11.00 23.64 19.74
CA GLU A 140 9.99 23.02 20.60
C GLU A 140 9.86 21.51 20.33
N CYS A 141 9.94 21.08 19.07
CA CYS A 141 9.99 19.67 18.69
C CYS A 141 11.26 18.99 19.20
N ALA A 142 12.42 19.64 19.10
CA ALA A 142 13.67 19.09 19.62
C ALA A 142 13.65 18.97 21.16
N GLU A 143 13.09 19.96 21.86
CA GLU A 143 12.85 19.89 23.31
C GLU A 143 11.86 18.78 23.68
N LEU A 144 10.79 18.60 22.91
CA LEU A 144 9.79 17.56 23.14
C LEU A 144 10.39 16.15 22.90
N VAL A 145 11.15 15.96 21.81
CA VAL A 145 11.88 14.73 21.50
C VAL A 145 12.90 14.40 22.59
N ASN A 146 13.57 15.41 23.16
CA ASN A 146 14.48 15.21 24.29
C ASN A 146 13.75 14.91 25.61
N SER A 147 12.51 15.36 25.80
CA SER A 147 11.70 15.06 27.00
C SER A 147 10.99 13.70 26.94
N ILE A 148 10.63 13.23 25.74
CA ILE A 148 9.93 11.96 25.48
C ILE A 148 10.91 10.84 25.09
N GLY A 149 12.15 11.18 24.73
CA GLY A 149 13.17 10.25 24.25
C GLY A 149 13.53 9.14 25.23
N SER A 150 14.00 8.03 24.67
CA SER A 150 14.41 6.74 25.26
C SER A 150 15.04 6.74 26.67
N GLU A 151 15.58 7.87 27.14
CA GLU A 151 16.09 8.06 28.50
C GLU A 151 14.98 8.10 29.57
N THR A 152 13.81 8.71 29.32
CA THR A 152 12.70 8.70 30.29
C THR A 152 12.01 7.34 30.35
N GLU A 153 11.85 6.69 29.20
CA GLU A 153 11.40 5.30 29.09
C GLU A 153 12.39 4.34 29.77
N SER A 154 13.69 4.48 29.51
CA SER A 154 14.75 3.70 30.17
C SER A 154 14.77 3.95 31.67
N LYS A 155 14.68 5.21 32.14
CA LYS A 155 14.58 5.52 33.58
C LYS A 155 13.30 4.99 34.22
N ALA A 156 12.18 4.96 33.50
CA ALA A 156 10.93 4.38 33.99
C ALA A 156 11.04 2.86 34.09
N LYS A 157 11.59 2.21 33.06
CA LYS A 157 11.90 0.77 33.03
C LYS A 157 12.89 0.40 34.13
N ASP A 158 13.99 1.14 34.29
CA ASP A 158 14.99 0.96 35.36
C ASP A 158 14.40 1.17 36.75
N ARG A 159 13.52 2.16 36.93
CA ARG A 159 12.82 2.37 38.21
C ARG A 159 11.87 1.23 38.52
N LEU A 160 11.15 0.72 37.52
CA LEU A 160 10.19 -0.37 37.67
C LEU A 160 10.91 -1.71 37.88
N LEU A 161 11.99 -1.96 37.15
CA LEU A 161 12.93 -3.07 37.35
C LEU A 161 13.62 -2.97 38.71
N SER A 162 14.05 -1.79 39.15
CA SER A 162 14.65 -1.59 40.47
C SER A 162 13.63 -1.81 41.60
N ALA A 163 12.38 -1.36 41.42
CA ALA A 163 11.30 -1.62 42.36
C ALA A 163 10.94 -3.11 42.42
N PHE A 164 10.89 -3.78 41.26
CA PHE A 164 10.71 -5.21 41.16
C PHE A 164 11.88 -5.98 41.79
N MET A 165 13.13 -5.56 41.57
CA MET A 165 14.32 -6.14 42.19
C MET A 165 14.31 -5.94 43.71
N LYS A 166 13.91 -4.77 44.21
CA LYS A 166 13.71 -4.52 45.64
C LYS A 166 12.61 -5.41 46.22
N TYR A 167 11.52 -5.61 45.48
CA TYR A 167 10.47 -6.56 45.85
C TYR A 167 11.01 -7.99 45.91
N MET A 168 11.73 -8.46 44.88
CA MET A 168 12.38 -9.78 44.84
C MET A 168 13.41 -9.97 45.97
N HIS A 169 14.19 -8.94 46.30
CA HIS A 169 15.11 -8.94 47.44
C HIS A 169 14.37 -8.98 48.78
N SER A 170 13.28 -8.24 48.93
CA SER A 170 12.44 -8.23 50.13
C SER A 170 11.63 -9.52 50.32
N ALA A 171 11.24 -10.17 49.22
CA ALA A 171 10.55 -11.46 49.19
C ALA A 171 11.50 -12.65 49.47
N GLY A 172 12.83 -12.40 49.52
CA GLY A 172 13.86 -13.38 49.85
C GLY A 172 14.40 -14.19 48.66
N LEU A 173 14.11 -13.78 47.43
CA LEU A 173 14.43 -14.53 46.20
C LEU A 173 15.86 -14.31 45.68
N ALA A 174 16.45 -13.13 45.88
CA ALA A 174 17.76 -12.78 45.31
C ALA A 174 18.97 -13.08 46.21
N LYS A 175 18.77 -13.55 47.44
CA LYS A 175 19.84 -13.60 48.47
C LYS A 175 20.73 -14.83 48.47
N LYS A 176 20.71 -15.69 47.44
CA LYS A 176 21.46 -16.97 47.50
C LYS A 176 22.17 -17.44 46.23
N GLU A 177 22.38 -16.60 45.21
CA GLU A 177 23.27 -16.95 44.10
C GLU A 177 24.75 -16.59 44.41
N ASP A 178 25.01 -15.46 45.09
CA ASP A 178 26.38 -14.99 45.37
C ASP A 178 27.08 -15.70 46.54
N ALA A 179 26.39 -16.58 47.25
CA ALA A 179 26.97 -17.34 48.37
C ALA A 179 27.50 -18.74 47.95
N ILE A 180 27.30 -19.16 46.70
CA ILE A 180 27.64 -20.54 46.27
C ILE A 180 28.98 -20.61 45.51
N LEU A 181 29.61 -19.47 45.15
CA LEU A 181 30.89 -19.44 44.43
C LEU A 181 32.12 -19.07 45.28
N SER A 182 32.00 -19.07 46.61
CA SER A 182 33.16 -18.94 47.50
C SER A 182 33.01 -19.87 48.70
N ILE A 183 33.39 -21.13 48.52
CA ILE A 183 34.17 -21.97 49.45
C ILE A 183 34.48 -23.25 48.66
N GLN A 184 35.65 -23.29 48.03
CA GLN A 184 36.33 -24.54 47.71
C GLN A 184 37.51 -24.68 48.70
N PHE A 185 37.69 -25.89 49.22
CA PHE A 185 38.76 -26.40 50.10
C PHE A 185 38.64 -26.21 51.62
N GLY A 186 38.20 -27.29 52.30
CA GLY A 186 38.46 -27.53 53.72
C GLY A 186 37.53 -28.60 54.32
N GLN A 187 38.05 -29.81 54.56
CA GLN A 187 37.35 -30.92 55.22
C GLN A 187 36.70 -30.52 56.55
N SER A 188 35.41 -30.81 56.74
CA SER A 188 34.92 -31.36 58.02
C SER A 188 33.58 -32.09 57.83
N LYS A 189 33.33 -33.02 58.74
CA LYS A 189 32.44 -34.18 58.65
C LYS A 189 30.95 -33.82 58.73
N TYR A 190 30.14 -34.71 58.17
CA TYR A 190 28.70 -34.91 58.38
C TYR A 190 28.18 -34.47 59.76
N ASP A 191 27.11 -33.66 59.80
CA ASP A 191 25.84 -34.12 60.40
C ASP A 191 24.63 -33.32 59.86
N GLY A 192 23.47 -33.97 59.84
CA GLY A 192 22.37 -33.74 58.91
C GLY A 192 21.62 -32.40 58.99
N ASN A 193 21.33 -31.82 57.81
CA ASN A 193 20.22 -30.90 57.62
C ASN A 193 19.76 -30.80 56.13
N GLY A 194 19.63 -31.93 55.42
CA GLY A 194 19.14 -31.96 54.04
C GLY A 194 17.65 -31.56 53.87
N THR A 195 16.90 -31.45 54.96
CA THR A 195 15.45 -31.18 54.94
C THR A 195 15.12 -29.68 54.87
N LYS A 196 15.98 -28.79 55.38
CA LYS A 196 15.71 -27.34 55.37
C LYS A 196 16.03 -26.69 54.04
N ASP A 197 17.05 -27.17 53.31
CA ASP A 197 17.39 -26.64 51.99
C ASP A 197 16.39 -27.04 50.91
N ALA A 198 15.79 -28.25 51.00
CA ALA A 198 14.70 -28.66 50.12
C ALA A 198 13.41 -27.85 50.35
N LYS A 199 13.09 -27.55 51.62
CA LYS A 199 11.93 -26.73 51.99
C LYS A 199 12.08 -25.26 51.56
N LEU A 200 13.27 -24.68 51.75
CA LEU A 200 13.58 -23.32 51.30
C LEU A 200 13.60 -23.21 49.76
N ARG A 201 14.06 -24.23 49.05
CA ARG A 201 13.98 -24.30 47.58
C ARG A 201 12.53 -24.39 47.08
N GLY A 202 11.67 -25.14 47.79
CA GLY A 202 10.23 -25.22 47.51
C GLY A 202 9.50 -23.88 47.71
N GLU A 203 9.72 -23.20 48.85
CA GLU A 203 9.13 -21.89 49.14
C GLU A 203 9.59 -20.79 48.17
N LEU A 204 10.84 -20.87 47.71
CA LEU A 204 11.42 -19.95 46.73
C LEU A 204 10.81 -20.19 45.34
N ASN A 205 10.62 -21.45 44.93
CA ASN A 205 9.92 -21.79 43.68
C ASN A 205 8.43 -21.37 43.72
N GLU A 206 7.73 -21.60 44.83
CA GLU A 206 6.33 -21.18 44.99
C GLU A 206 6.18 -19.65 44.89
N LYS A 207 7.14 -18.88 45.43
CA LYS A 207 7.16 -17.42 45.26
C LYS A 207 7.49 -16.99 43.83
N LYS A 208 8.39 -17.69 43.12
CA LYS A 208 8.65 -17.45 41.68
C LYS A 208 7.39 -17.70 40.85
N GLU A 209 6.71 -18.80 41.09
CA GLU A 209 5.46 -19.14 40.42
C GLU A 209 4.36 -18.12 40.69
N LYS A 210 4.21 -17.62 41.93
CA LYS A 210 3.26 -16.54 42.24
C LYS A 210 3.58 -15.24 41.52
N VAL A 211 4.86 -14.87 41.39
CA VAL A 211 5.27 -13.66 40.67
C VAL A 211 5.05 -13.81 39.17
N LEU A 212 5.38 -14.97 38.59
CA LEU A 212 5.08 -15.28 37.18
C LEU A 212 3.58 -15.29 36.92
N PHE A 213 2.78 -15.84 37.83
CA PHE A 213 1.32 -15.85 37.72
C PHE A 213 0.73 -14.45 37.72
N VAL A 214 1.19 -13.56 38.62
CA VAL A 214 0.75 -12.16 38.65
C VAL A 214 1.21 -11.41 37.40
N LEU A 215 2.43 -11.67 36.92
CA LEU A 215 2.95 -11.09 35.68
C LEU A 215 2.14 -11.52 34.47
N ASN A 216 1.89 -12.82 34.30
CA ASN A 216 1.07 -13.35 33.21
C ASN A 216 -0.35 -12.79 33.29
N SER A 217 -0.96 -12.73 34.49
CA SER A 217 -2.30 -12.13 34.67
C SER A 217 -2.35 -10.66 34.26
N ALA A 218 -1.33 -9.87 34.61
CA ALA A 218 -1.24 -8.46 34.23
C ALA A 218 -0.98 -8.30 32.72
N ALA A 219 -0.13 -9.15 32.14
CA ALA A 219 0.11 -9.18 30.70
C ALA A 219 -1.15 -9.56 29.92
N SER A 220 -1.89 -10.59 30.35
CA SER A 220 -3.17 -10.99 29.74
C SER A 220 -4.23 -9.88 29.82
N TYR A 221 -4.27 -9.11 30.90
CA TYR A 221 -5.16 -7.94 31.00
C TYR A 221 -4.82 -6.87 29.94
N LEU A 222 -3.53 -6.53 29.80
CA LEU A 222 -3.08 -5.53 28.83
C LEU A 222 -3.23 -6.02 27.38
N TYR A 223 -2.97 -7.30 27.12
CA TYR A 223 -3.20 -7.92 25.81
C TYR A 223 -4.69 -7.93 25.44
N ASN A 224 -5.59 -8.18 26.39
CA ASN A 224 -7.02 -8.04 26.18
C ASN A 224 -7.42 -6.58 25.85
N GLU A 225 -6.84 -5.59 26.52
CA GLU A 225 -7.08 -4.18 26.20
C GLU A 225 -6.66 -3.85 24.76
N VAL A 226 -5.50 -4.35 24.32
CA VAL A 226 -5.05 -4.21 22.93
C VAL A 226 -6.02 -4.88 21.97
N LYS A 227 -6.47 -6.11 22.27
CA LYS A 227 -7.43 -6.86 21.45
C LYS A 227 -8.73 -6.07 21.24
N HIS A 228 -9.30 -5.51 22.30
CA HIS A 228 -10.51 -4.70 22.20
C HIS A 228 -10.29 -3.44 21.35
N LYS A 229 -9.18 -2.72 21.57
CA LYS A 229 -8.85 -1.51 20.79
C LYS A 229 -8.64 -1.80 19.30
N VAL A 230 -7.96 -2.89 18.97
CA VAL A 230 -7.75 -3.31 17.57
C VAL A 230 -9.09 -3.62 16.90
N LEU A 231 -9.99 -4.33 17.59
CA LEU A 231 -11.34 -4.60 17.07
C LEU A 231 -12.15 -3.32 16.88
N ASP A 232 -12.09 -2.37 17.83
CA ASP A 232 -12.80 -1.09 17.74
C ASP A 232 -12.33 -0.25 16.54
N ILE A 233 -11.01 -0.16 16.30
CA ILE A 233 -10.42 0.55 15.15
C ILE A 233 -11.00 0.04 13.83
N PHE A 234 -11.10 -1.28 13.67
CA PHE A 234 -11.58 -1.89 12.41
C PHE A 234 -13.12 -1.94 12.30
N ASN A 235 -13.85 -1.90 13.41
CA ASN A 235 -15.32 -1.89 13.44
C ASN A 235 -15.90 -0.50 13.18
N ASP A 236 -15.30 0.57 13.70
CA ASP A 236 -15.76 1.94 13.48
C ASP A 236 -15.64 2.38 12.01
N SER A 237 -14.71 1.78 11.26
CA SER A 237 -14.53 2.03 9.82
C SER A 237 -15.75 1.61 8.98
N ASN A 238 -16.51 0.60 9.42
CA ASN A 238 -17.70 0.15 8.69
C ASN A 238 -18.88 1.14 8.80
N LYS A 239 -18.90 2.02 9.82
CA LYS A 239 -19.99 2.99 10.03
C LYS A 239 -19.81 4.32 9.29
N ARG A 240 -18.60 4.68 8.87
CA ARG A 240 -18.27 6.02 8.35
C ARG A 240 -18.22 6.15 6.81
N ARG A 241 -18.44 5.06 6.06
CA ARG A 241 -18.31 4.98 4.59
C ARG A 241 -19.22 5.88 3.73
N ASN A 242 -20.07 6.74 4.30
CA ASN A 242 -21.08 7.50 3.55
C ASN A 242 -20.67 8.91 3.07
N ALA A 243 -19.39 9.31 3.18
CA ALA A 243 -18.94 10.64 2.74
C ALA A 243 -17.59 10.61 2.00
N ASN A 244 -17.60 10.90 0.71
CA ASN A 244 -16.48 10.76 -0.24
C ASN A 244 -15.22 11.61 0.04
N ASN A 245 -15.25 12.54 1.01
CA ASN A 245 -14.08 13.36 1.41
C ASN A 245 -13.43 12.88 2.73
N GLN A 246 -13.89 11.76 3.31
CA GLN A 246 -13.49 11.30 4.64
C GLN A 246 -12.41 10.18 4.62
N LEU A 247 -12.10 9.63 3.44
CA LEU A 247 -11.28 8.43 3.27
C LEU A 247 -9.79 8.62 3.62
N GLN A 248 -9.19 9.76 3.28
CA GLN A 248 -7.77 10.03 3.61
C GLN A 248 -7.54 10.15 5.12
N TYR A 249 -8.47 10.80 5.82
CA TYR A 249 -8.42 10.93 7.28
C TYR A 249 -8.67 9.58 7.97
N GLU A 250 -9.42 8.69 7.33
CA GLU A 250 -9.76 7.37 7.86
C GLU A 250 -8.55 6.41 7.82
N PHE A 251 -7.80 6.35 6.72
CA PHE A 251 -6.59 5.51 6.67
C PHE A 251 -5.54 5.98 7.68
N GLU A 252 -5.23 7.28 7.74
CA GLU A 252 -4.22 7.80 8.66
C GLU A 252 -4.61 7.58 10.13
N THR A 253 -5.90 7.74 10.46
CA THR A 253 -6.42 7.46 11.81
C THR A 253 -6.33 5.96 12.14
N ILE A 254 -6.74 5.08 11.22
CA ILE A 254 -6.65 3.62 11.41
C ILE A 254 -5.20 3.19 11.54
N PHE A 255 -4.32 3.69 10.67
CA PHE A 255 -2.91 3.35 10.65
C PHE A 255 -2.22 3.78 11.94
N CYS A 256 -2.39 5.04 12.37
CA CYS A 256 -1.81 5.54 13.62
C CYS A 256 -2.37 4.80 14.84
N GLY A 257 -3.68 4.55 14.90
CA GLY A 257 -4.28 3.81 16.01
C GLY A 257 -3.78 2.37 16.11
N PHE A 258 -3.54 1.73 14.96
CA PHE A 258 -2.97 0.39 14.89
C PHE A 258 -1.47 0.37 15.22
N GLU A 259 -0.70 1.34 14.73
CA GLU A 259 0.72 1.54 15.08
C GLU A 259 0.91 1.69 16.59
N GLU A 260 0.07 2.48 17.27
CA GLU A 260 0.09 2.62 18.72
C GLU A 260 -0.13 1.27 19.45
N GLN A 261 -1.07 0.45 18.96
CA GLN A 261 -1.32 -0.86 19.58
C GLN A 261 -0.16 -1.84 19.35
N VAL A 262 0.48 -1.82 18.17
CA VAL A 262 1.68 -2.62 17.89
C VAL A 262 2.84 -2.21 18.80
N GLU A 263 3.05 -0.90 19.01
CA GLU A 263 4.07 -0.41 19.92
C GLU A 263 3.83 -0.84 21.37
N LYS A 264 2.59 -0.82 21.84
CA LYS A 264 2.23 -1.38 23.16
C LYS A 264 2.55 -2.86 23.27
N CYS A 265 2.25 -3.65 22.24
CA CYS A 265 2.60 -5.07 22.20
C CYS A 265 4.11 -5.29 22.26
N ILE A 266 4.90 -4.48 21.55
CA ILE A 266 6.37 -4.55 21.57
C ILE A 266 6.90 -4.28 22.98
N LEU A 267 6.41 -3.22 23.63
CA LEU A 267 6.81 -2.86 25.00
C LEU A 267 6.43 -3.94 26.01
N LEU A 268 5.21 -4.46 25.91
CA LEU A 268 4.70 -5.50 26.81
C LEU A 268 5.46 -6.82 26.63
N ALA A 269 5.65 -7.27 25.39
CA ALA A 269 6.40 -8.48 25.08
C ALA A 269 7.87 -8.35 25.52
N GLY A 270 8.50 -7.19 25.33
CA GLY A 270 9.85 -6.91 25.82
C GLY A 270 9.93 -7.01 27.35
N PHE A 271 9.02 -6.34 28.05
CA PHE A 271 8.96 -6.34 29.51
C PHE A 271 8.74 -7.74 30.11
N VAL A 272 7.80 -8.52 29.55
CA VAL A 272 7.52 -9.89 29.99
C VAL A 272 8.73 -10.79 29.75
N ASN A 273 9.38 -10.68 28.59
CA ASN A 273 10.57 -11.45 28.26
C ASN A 273 11.74 -11.17 29.21
N GLU A 274 12.02 -9.91 29.50
CA GLU A 274 13.08 -9.49 30.43
C GLU A 274 12.81 -10.00 31.85
N LEU A 275 11.57 -9.89 32.33
CA LEU A 275 11.20 -10.39 33.65
C LEU A 275 11.26 -11.93 33.74
N GLN A 276 10.84 -12.64 32.69
CA GLN A 276 10.95 -14.10 32.65
C GLN A 276 12.40 -14.58 32.66
N GLN A 277 13.31 -13.88 31.97
CA GLN A 277 14.76 -14.16 32.02
C GLN A 277 15.31 -13.94 33.43
N LEU A 278 14.94 -12.84 34.08
CA LEU A 278 15.40 -12.49 35.43
C LEU A 278 14.90 -13.47 36.52
N ILE A 279 13.75 -14.10 36.31
CA ILE A 279 13.19 -15.09 37.26
C ILE A 279 13.86 -16.47 37.11
N GLY A 280 14.64 -16.68 36.03
CA GLY A 280 15.42 -17.89 35.79
C GLY A 280 14.59 -19.04 35.19
N ARG A 281 13.58 -18.75 34.37
CA ARG A 281 12.98 -19.77 33.49
C ARG A 281 13.97 -19.96 32.34
N ASP A 282 14.85 -20.96 32.46
CA ASP A 282 15.51 -21.52 31.29
C ASP A 282 14.39 -21.83 30.29
N GLY A 283 14.47 -21.23 29.10
CA GLY A 283 13.53 -21.53 28.02
C GLY A 283 13.54 -23.04 27.76
N PRO A 284 12.52 -23.61 27.09
CA PRO A 284 12.62 -24.98 26.62
C PRO A 284 13.89 -25.06 25.77
N SER A 285 14.90 -25.77 26.29
CA SER A 285 16.10 -26.12 25.55
C SER A 285 15.62 -26.86 24.31
N GLY A 286 15.64 -26.16 23.17
CA GLY A 286 15.37 -26.74 21.88
C GLY A 286 16.35 -27.88 21.67
N GLY A 287 15.85 -29.11 21.82
CA GLY A 287 16.51 -30.27 21.27
C GLY A 287 16.57 -30.11 19.76
N ASP A 288 17.75 -30.38 19.22
CA ASP A 288 18.12 -30.40 17.80
C ASP A 288 16.95 -30.60 16.82
N THR A 289 16.73 -29.62 15.94
CA THR A 289 16.39 -29.85 14.52
C THR A 289 16.49 -28.52 13.74
N ASP A 290 17.12 -28.59 12.56
CA ASP A 290 17.33 -27.56 11.53
C ASP A 290 18.30 -26.40 11.80
N LYS A 291 19.58 -26.77 11.74
CA LYS A 291 20.63 -25.91 11.17
C LYS A 291 20.53 -25.90 9.65
N ASP A 292 19.57 -25.18 9.10
CA ASP A 292 19.67 -24.71 7.72
C ASP A 292 18.75 -23.49 7.61
N HIS A 293 19.32 -22.29 7.81
CA HIS A 293 18.97 -20.99 7.20
C HIS A 293 19.58 -19.85 8.04
N PRO A 294 20.58 -19.11 7.52
CA PRO A 294 21.25 -18.08 8.28
C PRO A 294 20.47 -16.75 8.26
N GLY A 295 20.15 -16.25 9.45
CA GLY A 295 20.02 -14.83 9.75
C GLY A 295 18.69 -14.15 9.41
N TYR A 296 17.70 -14.24 10.30
CA TYR A 296 16.74 -13.15 10.61
C TYR A 296 15.82 -13.44 11.80
N TYR A 297 15.84 -14.64 12.40
CA TYR A 297 14.82 -15.04 13.38
C TYR A 297 15.38 -15.70 14.64
N SER A 298 16.08 -14.91 15.47
CA SER A 298 16.29 -15.30 16.87
C SER A 298 16.03 -14.17 17.86
N ASP A 299 15.19 -13.18 17.50
CA ASP A 299 14.85 -12.09 18.40
C ASP A 299 13.45 -12.27 19.01
N ARG A 300 13.38 -12.11 20.33
CA ARG A 300 12.37 -12.64 21.26
C ARG A 300 10.99 -11.98 21.18
N ASN A 301 10.76 -11.08 20.23
CA ASN A 301 9.60 -10.20 20.22
C ASN A 301 8.77 -10.35 18.94
N TRP A 302 7.76 -11.22 18.99
CA TRP A 302 6.81 -11.47 17.89
C TRP A 302 6.13 -10.18 17.38
N ALA A 303 5.94 -9.18 18.25
CA ALA A 303 5.28 -7.93 17.88
C ALA A 303 6.13 -7.05 16.94
N SER A 304 7.44 -7.28 16.87
CA SER A 304 8.34 -6.58 15.93
C SER A 304 8.00 -6.84 14.46
N ILE A 305 7.45 -8.02 14.14
CA ILE A 305 7.01 -8.39 12.79
C ILE A 305 5.95 -7.40 12.29
N PHE A 306 4.99 -7.05 13.15
CA PHE A 306 3.91 -6.11 12.85
C PHE A 306 4.42 -4.68 12.65
N LYS A 307 5.45 -4.27 13.41
CA LYS A 307 6.10 -2.97 13.18
C LYS A 307 6.82 -2.93 11.84
N THR A 308 7.52 -3.99 11.46
CA THR A 308 8.17 -4.08 10.15
C THR A 308 7.13 -4.01 9.03
N ILE A 309 5.98 -4.66 9.17
CA ILE A 309 4.88 -4.56 8.19
C ILE A 309 4.39 -3.13 8.02
N LEU A 310 4.15 -2.41 9.12
CA LEU A 310 3.71 -1.02 9.05
C LEU A 310 4.74 -0.13 8.35
N LEU A 311 6.03 -0.33 8.65
CA LEU A 311 7.11 0.36 7.95
C LEU A 311 7.15 0.00 6.46
N SER A 312 6.96 -1.27 6.11
CA SER A 312 6.87 -1.73 4.72
C SER A 312 5.66 -1.14 3.99
N CYS A 313 4.50 -0.98 4.64
CA CYS A 313 3.33 -0.31 4.05
C CYS A 313 3.62 1.18 3.76
N LYS A 314 4.23 1.91 4.70
CA LYS A 314 4.66 3.32 4.49
C LYS A 314 5.67 3.42 3.34
N SER A 315 6.65 2.51 3.32
CA SER A 315 7.68 2.42 2.28
C SER A 315 7.08 2.12 0.90
N LEU A 316 6.11 1.20 0.82
CA LEU A 316 5.41 0.84 -0.41
C LEU A 316 4.70 2.05 -1.03
N ILE A 317 3.96 2.83 -0.23
CA ILE A 317 3.29 4.06 -0.70
C ILE A 317 4.33 5.04 -1.26
N GLY A 318 5.41 5.28 -0.50
CA GLY A 318 6.48 6.20 -0.93
C GLY A 318 7.19 5.74 -2.21
N GLN A 319 7.53 4.46 -2.33
CA GLN A 319 8.19 3.93 -3.52
C GLN A 319 7.28 3.94 -4.75
N MET A 320 6.01 3.53 -4.60
CA MET A 320 5.04 3.53 -5.69
C MET A 320 4.76 4.96 -6.20
N THR A 321 4.66 5.93 -5.30
CA THR A 321 4.33 7.32 -5.66
C THR A 321 5.53 8.13 -6.12
N GLU A 322 6.71 7.99 -5.53
CA GLU A 322 7.89 8.82 -5.87
C GLU A 322 8.82 8.18 -6.90
N ALA A 323 9.02 6.86 -6.85
CA ALA A 323 9.98 6.18 -7.73
C ALA A 323 9.30 5.60 -8.97
N VAL A 324 8.17 4.91 -8.80
CA VAL A 324 7.51 4.17 -9.89
C VAL A 324 6.64 5.09 -10.75
N LEU A 325 5.80 5.90 -10.11
CA LEU A 325 4.80 6.72 -10.80
C LEU A 325 5.36 7.64 -11.90
N PRO A 326 6.49 8.36 -11.71
CA PRO A 326 7.02 9.22 -12.76
C PRO A 326 7.36 8.43 -14.05
N ASP A 327 7.89 7.22 -13.92
CA ASP A 327 8.27 6.39 -15.07
C ASP A 327 7.06 5.76 -15.76
N VAL A 328 6.01 5.42 -14.99
CA VAL A 328 4.72 4.99 -15.54
C VAL A 328 4.07 6.12 -16.34
N ILE A 329 4.00 7.33 -15.79
CA ILE A 329 3.42 8.50 -16.48
C ILE A 329 4.22 8.80 -17.76
N ARG A 330 5.56 8.85 -17.70
CA ARG A 330 6.40 9.07 -18.89
C ARG A 330 6.13 8.03 -19.97
N SER A 331 5.97 6.76 -19.58
CA SER A 331 5.73 5.65 -20.51
C SER A 331 4.35 5.75 -21.14
N ALA A 332 3.32 6.08 -20.35
CA ALA A 332 1.96 6.31 -20.81
C ALA A 332 1.86 7.49 -21.79
N VAL A 333 2.46 8.64 -21.46
CA VAL A 333 2.50 9.83 -22.32
C VAL A 333 3.27 9.55 -23.63
N SER A 334 4.34 8.75 -23.56
CA SER A 334 5.12 8.37 -24.74
C SER A 334 4.45 7.32 -25.64
N LEU A 335 3.31 6.76 -25.22
CA LEU A 335 2.58 5.68 -25.91
C LEU A 335 3.51 4.53 -26.35
N ASN A 336 4.42 4.13 -25.46
CA ASN A 336 5.35 3.05 -25.76
C ASN A 336 4.57 1.73 -25.90
N SER A 337 4.41 1.23 -27.12
CA SER A 337 3.58 0.06 -27.41
C SER A 337 4.02 -1.18 -26.63
N GLU A 338 5.33 -1.37 -26.46
CA GLU A 338 5.88 -2.51 -25.72
C GLU A 338 5.50 -2.49 -24.23
N VAL A 339 5.49 -1.29 -23.62
CA VAL A 339 5.09 -1.12 -22.21
C VAL A 339 3.56 -1.28 -22.07
N MET A 340 2.79 -0.76 -23.04
CA MET A 340 1.34 -0.90 -23.03
C MET A 340 0.88 -2.34 -23.21
N ASP A 341 1.54 -3.10 -24.10
CA ASP A 341 1.29 -4.54 -24.28
C ASP A 341 1.60 -5.31 -22.97
N ALA A 342 2.70 -4.95 -22.30
CA ALA A 342 3.06 -5.54 -21.02
C ALA A 342 2.05 -5.23 -19.90
N PHE A 343 1.49 -4.02 -19.86
CA PHE A 343 0.38 -3.68 -18.95
C PHE A 343 -0.89 -4.46 -19.29
N GLY A 344 -1.21 -4.61 -20.58
CA GLY A 344 -2.32 -5.44 -21.03
C GLY A 344 -2.19 -6.90 -20.59
N LEU A 345 -0.97 -7.45 -20.60
CA LEU A 345 -0.70 -8.79 -20.07
C LEU A 345 -0.93 -8.89 -18.55
N ILE A 346 -0.62 -7.84 -17.77
CA ILE A 346 -0.97 -7.80 -16.34
C ILE A 346 -2.48 -7.89 -16.17
N SER A 347 -3.24 -7.06 -16.89
CA SER A 347 -4.70 -7.06 -16.80
C SER A 347 -5.31 -8.40 -17.26
N GLN A 348 -4.71 -9.04 -18.26
CA GLN A 348 -5.11 -10.38 -18.69
C GLN A 348 -4.86 -11.42 -17.57
N ILE A 349 -3.68 -11.40 -16.93
CA ILE A 349 -3.38 -12.31 -15.81
C ILE A 349 -4.37 -12.04 -14.67
N ARG A 350 -4.66 -10.78 -14.33
CA ARG A 350 -5.68 -10.44 -13.33
C ARG A 350 -7.04 -11.02 -13.70
N GLY A 351 -7.50 -10.84 -14.95
CA GLY A 351 -8.77 -11.40 -15.42
C GLY A 351 -8.82 -12.93 -15.29
N THR A 352 -7.73 -13.63 -15.60
CA THR A 352 -7.66 -15.09 -15.37
C THR A 352 -7.78 -15.44 -13.89
N ILE A 353 -7.13 -14.67 -13.01
CA ILE A 353 -7.24 -14.88 -11.56
C ILE A 353 -8.66 -14.65 -11.08
N ASP A 354 -9.31 -13.57 -11.49
CA ASP A 354 -10.69 -13.26 -11.08
C ASP A 354 -11.65 -14.39 -11.49
N THR A 355 -11.52 -14.94 -12.71
CA THR A 355 -12.32 -16.12 -13.13
C THR A 355 -12.04 -17.38 -12.32
N VAL A 356 -10.79 -17.59 -11.90
CA VAL A 356 -10.42 -18.73 -11.05
C VAL A 356 -10.95 -18.54 -9.63
N LEU A 357 -11.00 -17.30 -9.12
CA LEU A 357 -11.59 -16.99 -7.82
C LEU A 357 -13.12 -17.15 -7.85
N GLU A 358 -13.79 -16.81 -8.95
CA GLU A 358 -15.24 -17.09 -9.14
C GLU A 358 -15.53 -18.60 -9.07
N GLN A 359 -14.73 -19.41 -9.77
CA GLN A 359 -14.84 -20.88 -9.70
C GLN A 359 -14.56 -21.40 -8.28
N PHE A 360 -13.63 -20.76 -7.57
CA PHE A 360 -13.33 -21.11 -6.18
C PHE A 360 -14.51 -20.82 -5.24
N ILE A 361 -15.21 -19.71 -5.42
CA ILE A 361 -16.44 -19.39 -4.68
C ILE A 361 -17.52 -20.46 -4.91
N GLU A 362 -17.72 -20.90 -6.15
CA GLU A 362 -18.65 -21.99 -6.48
C GLU A 362 -18.28 -23.30 -5.76
N VAL A 363 -17.00 -23.65 -5.75
CA VAL A 363 -16.48 -24.82 -5.02
C VAL A 363 -16.72 -24.72 -3.51
N GLU A 364 -16.49 -23.56 -2.89
CA GLU A 364 -16.76 -23.37 -1.46
C GLU A 364 -18.26 -23.42 -1.13
N MET A 365 -19.14 -22.88 -1.98
CA MET A 365 -20.59 -23.01 -1.81
C MET A 365 -21.06 -24.46 -1.92
N GLU A 366 -20.57 -25.21 -2.92
CA GLU A 366 -20.87 -26.64 -3.04
C GLU A 366 -20.34 -27.43 -1.83
N ARG A 367 -19.13 -27.11 -1.33
CA ARG A 367 -18.57 -27.74 -0.11
C ARG A 367 -19.44 -27.46 1.11
N ALA A 368 -19.90 -26.22 1.30
CA ALA A 368 -20.81 -25.86 2.38
C ALA A 368 -22.13 -26.67 2.29
N SER A 369 -22.69 -26.82 1.09
CA SER A 369 -23.91 -27.62 0.87
C SER A 369 -23.73 -29.10 1.21
N LEU A 370 -22.54 -29.67 0.93
CA LEU A 370 -22.22 -31.05 1.28
C LEU A 370 -22.03 -31.21 2.80
N ALA A 371 -21.35 -30.26 3.45
CA ALA A 371 -21.20 -30.27 4.90
C ALA A 371 -22.56 -30.18 5.61
N GLU A 372 -23.47 -29.34 5.10
CA GLU A 372 -24.85 -29.28 5.61
C GLU A 372 -25.60 -30.60 5.40
N LEU A 373 -25.44 -31.24 4.24
CA LEU A 373 -26.01 -32.55 3.96
C LEU A 373 -25.46 -33.60 4.93
N GLU A 374 -24.15 -33.63 5.16
CA GLU A 374 -23.48 -34.54 6.10
C GLU A 374 -23.96 -34.38 7.54
N GLN A 375 -24.10 -33.14 8.00
CA GLN A 375 -24.56 -32.84 9.35
C GLN A 375 -26.05 -33.17 9.55
N ASN A 376 -26.88 -32.88 8.54
CA ASN A 376 -28.34 -32.97 8.68
C ASN A 376 -28.95 -34.27 8.14
N TYR A 377 -28.19 -35.12 7.44
CA TYR A 377 -28.74 -36.32 6.80
C TYR A 377 -29.48 -37.23 7.78
N PHE A 378 -28.82 -37.67 8.86
CA PHE A 378 -29.43 -38.59 9.82
C PHE A 378 -30.64 -37.97 10.54
N PHE A 379 -30.57 -36.67 10.83
CA PHE A 379 -31.68 -35.94 11.43
C PHE A 379 -32.88 -35.85 10.48
N LYS A 380 -32.67 -35.45 9.22
CA LYS A 380 -33.73 -35.36 8.19
C LYS A 380 -34.32 -36.74 7.87
N VAL A 381 -33.50 -37.78 7.78
CA VAL A 381 -34.00 -39.17 7.61
C VAL A 381 -34.89 -39.55 8.79
N GLY A 382 -34.46 -39.32 10.03
CA GLY A 382 -35.26 -39.63 11.22
C GLY A 382 -36.60 -38.88 11.27
N LEU A 383 -36.61 -37.59 10.92
CA LEU A 383 -37.83 -36.79 10.89
C LEU A 383 -38.81 -37.27 9.81
N ILE A 384 -38.33 -37.55 8.60
CA ILE A 384 -39.18 -38.01 7.49
C ILE A 384 -39.72 -39.41 7.76
N THR A 385 -38.92 -40.31 8.35
CA THR A 385 -39.39 -41.66 8.69
C THR A 385 -40.41 -41.63 9.82
N GLU A 386 -40.26 -40.74 10.81
CA GLU A 386 -41.27 -40.53 11.85
C GLU A 386 -42.59 -39.98 11.26
N GLN A 387 -42.50 -39.01 10.35
CA GLN A 387 -43.66 -38.48 9.63
C GLN A 387 -44.35 -39.56 8.80
N GLN A 388 -43.59 -40.42 8.11
CA GLN A 388 -44.13 -41.55 7.36
C GLN A 388 -44.86 -42.54 8.28
N LEU A 389 -44.28 -42.89 9.43
CA LEU A 389 -44.92 -43.78 10.40
C LEU A 389 -46.22 -43.17 10.98
N ALA A 390 -46.24 -41.87 11.25
CA ALA A 390 -47.44 -41.18 11.72
C ALA A 390 -48.56 -41.17 10.67
N LEU A 391 -48.21 -40.98 9.39
CA LEU A 391 -49.15 -41.06 8.28
C LEU A 391 -49.69 -42.49 8.08
N GLU A 392 -48.82 -43.51 8.18
CA GLU A 392 -49.23 -44.93 8.14
C GLU A 392 -50.17 -45.30 9.30
N GLU A 393 -49.91 -44.80 10.51
CA GLU A 393 -50.76 -45.01 11.67
C GLU A 393 -52.13 -44.31 11.52
N ALA A 394 -52.15 -43.08 10.99
CA ALA A 394 -53.38 -42.35 10.69
C ALA A 394 -54.22 -43.06 9.62
N ALA A 395 -53.58 -43.54 8.55
CA ALA A 395 -54.22 -44.34 7.52
C ALA A 395 -54.78 -45.67 8.07
N MET A 396 -54.10 -46.30 9.04
CA MET A 396 -54.57 -47.53 9.68
C MET A 396 -55.77 -47.31 10.61
N LYS A 397 -55.79 -46.19 11.34
CA LYS A 397 -56.88 -45.82 12.26
C LYS A 397 -58.14 -45.30 11.55
N GLY A 398 -58.01 -44.76 10.33
CA GLY A 398 -59.10 -44.17 9.58
C GLY A 398 -59.82 -45.07 8.57
N ARG A 399 -59.42 -46.35 8.39
CA ARG A 399 -59.92 -47.23 7.30
C ARG A 399 -61.44 -47.40 7.23
N ASP A 400 -62.15 -47.25 8.34
CA ASP A 400 -63.60 -47.43 8.42
C ASP A 400 -64.38 -46.08 8.49
N HIS A 401 -63.68 -44.94 8.57
CA HIS A 401 -64.27 -43.63 8.92
C HIS A 401 -63.80 -42.44 8.05
N LEU A 402 -62.85 -42.62 7.13
CA LEU A 402 -62.35 -41.58 6.24
C LEU A 402 -63.26 -41.38 5.02
N SER A 403 -63.45 -40.12 4.62
CA SER A 403 -64.00 -39.79 3.31
C SER A 403 -62.97 -40.06 2.20
N TRP A 404 -63.45 -40.16 0.94
CA TRP A 404 -62.58 -40.37 -0.22
C TRP A 404 -61.53 -39.26 -0.38
N GLU A 405 -61.89 -38.01 -0.09
CA GLU A 405 -61.00 -36.85 -0.20
C GLU A 405 -59.88 -36.88 0.86
N GLU A 406 -60.21 -37.24 2.10
CA GLU A 406 -59.21 -37.39 3.17
C GLU A 406 -58.28 -38.59 2.93
N ALA A 407 -58.78 -39.67 2.33
CA ALA A 407 -57.97 -40.83 1.97
C ALA A 407 -56.99 -40.52 0.82
N GLU A 408 -57.41 -39.73 -0.18
CA GLU A 408 -56.56 -39.28 -1.28
C GLU A 408 -55.51 -38.27 -0.81
N GLU A 409 -55.86 -37.36 0.10
CA GLU A 409 -54.92 -36.42 0.71
C GLU A 409 -53.84 -37.14 1.53
N LEU A 410 -54.21 -38.14 2.35
CA LEU A 410 -53.24 -38.94 3.10
C LEU A 410 -52.30 -39.73 2.18
N ALA A 411 -52.82 -40.30 1.09
CA ALA A 411 -52.00 -41.00 0.09
C ALA A 411 -51.03 -40.04 -0.62
N SER A 412 -51.47 -38.83 -0.96
CA SER A 412 -50.62 -37.79 -1.54
C SER A 412 -49.50 -37.36 -0.59
N GLN A 413 -49.80 -37.21 0.70
CA GLN A 413 -48.80 -36.87 1.72
C GLN A 413 -47.80 -38.01 1.96
N GLU A 414 -48.24 -39.27 1.94
CA GLU A 414 -47.36 -40.44 2.04
C GLU A 414 -46.41 -40.52 0.83
N GLU A 415 -46.93 -40.33 -0.39
CA GLU A 415 -46.12 -40.32 -1.61
C GLU A 415 -45.12 -39.15 -1.63
N ALA A 416 -45.51 -37.98 -1.14
CA ALA A 416 -44.61 -36.84 -0.97
C ALA A 416 -43.49 -37.13 0.04
N CYS A 417 -43.79 -37.77 1.18
CA CYS A 417 -42.76 -38.19 2.15
C CYS A 417 -41.79 -39.21 1.56
N ARG A 418 -42.32 -40.21 0.83
CA ARG A 418 -41.50 -41.21 0.14
C ARG A 418 -40.60 -40.57 -0.91
N ALA A 419 -41.13 -39.66 -1.72
CA ALA A 419 -40.35 -38.93 -2.73
C ALA A 419 -39.24 -38.07 -2.09
N GLN A 420 -39.52 -37.41 -0.97
CA GLN A 420 -38.50 -36.63 -0.23
C GLN A 420 -37.39 -37.53 0.34
N LEU A 421 -37.75 -38.69 0.89
CA LEU A 421 -36.78 -39.66 1.42
C LEU A 421 -35.92 -40.25 0.29
N ASP A 422 -36.53 -40.61 -0.83
CA ASP A 422 -35.81 -41.11 -2.02
C ASP A 422 -34.85 -40.05 -2.58
N GLN A 423 -35.27 -38.79 -2.66
CA GLN A 423 -34.41 -37.67 -3.08
C GLN A 423 -33.23 -37.48 -2.10
N LEU A 424 -33.47 -37.59 -0.79
CA LEU A 424 -32.43 -37.47 0.23
C LEU A 424 -31.41 -38.62 0.13
N HIS A 425 -31.86 -39.85 -0.10
CA HIS A 425 -30.97 -40.98 -0.34
C HIS A 425 -30.20 -40.86 -1.65
N GLN A 426 -30.82 -40.39 -2.73
CA GLN A 426 -30.12 -40.15 -4.01
C GLN A 426 -29.02 -39.10 -3.87
N THR A 427 -29.30 -37.98 -3.18
CA THR A 427 -28.31 -36.94 -2.92
C THR A 427 -27.18 -37.43 -2.01
N TRP A 428 -27.50 -38.22 -0.98
CA TRP A 428 -26.51 -38.88 -0.12
C TRP A 428 -25.61 -39.86 -0.88
N ASN A 429 -26.19 -40.70 -1.74
CA ASN A 429 -25.43 -41.68 -2.53
C ASN A 429 -24.46 -41.02 -3.52
N GLN A 430 -24.75 -39.78 -3.95
CA GLN A 430 -23.87 -39.00 -4.81
C GLN A 430 -22.77 -38.25 -4.04
N ARG A 431 -22.79 -38.25 -2.70
CA ARG A 431 -21.87 -37.46 -1.86
C ARG A 431 -20.41 -37.73 -2.18
N ASP A 432 -20.01 -39.01 -2.25
CA ASP A 432 -18.60 -39.37 -2.47
C ASP A 432 -18.12 -38.94 -3.86
N LEU A 433 -18.98 -39.08 -4.87
CA LEU A 433 -18.71 -38.60 -6.23
C LEU A 433 -18.55 -37.07 -6.24
N ARG A 434 -19.48 -36.32 -5.61
CA ARG A 434 -19.42 -34.86 -5.50
C ARG A 434 -18.16 -34.40 -4.76
N THR A 435 -17.83 -35.05 -3.65
CA THR A 435 -16.61 -34.78 -2.86
C THR A 435 -15.35 -34.98 -3.70
N SER A 436 -15.26 -36.10 -4.44
CA SER A 436 -14.11 -36.35 -5.33
C SER A 436 -14.00 -35.32 -6.46
N SER A 437 -15.14 -34.86 -7.00
CA SER A 437 -15.18 -33.85 -8.04
C SER A 437 -14.74 -32.47 -7.53
N LEU A 438 -15.09 -32.13 -6.28
CA LEU A 438 -14.68 -30.89 -5.63
C LEU A 438 -13.19 -30.87 -5.34
N ILE A 439 -12.63 -31.96 -4.80
CA ILE A 439 -11.18 -32.07 -4.57
C ILE A 439 -10.42 -31.88 -5.88
N LYS A 440 -10.92 -32.49 -6.97
CA LYS A 440 -10.32 -32.30 -8.30
C LYS A 440 -10.39 -30.83 -8.75
N ARG A 441 -11.56 -30.19 -8.72
CA ARG A 441 -11.71 -28.77 -9.08
C ARG A 441 -10.82 -27.86 -8.23
N GLU A 442 -10.71 -28.11 -6.93
CA GLU A 442 -9.82 -27.36 -6.04
C GLU A 442 -8.34 -27.51 -6.43
N SER A 443 -7.92 -28.72 -6.80
CA SER A 443 -6.56 -28.96 -7.29
C SER A 443 -6.29 -28.26 -8.63
N ASP A 444 -7.27 -28.24 -9.53
CA ASP A 444 -7.19 -27.55 -10.81
C ASP A 444 -7.09 -26.02 -10.60
N ILE A 445 -7.86 -25.46 -9.66
CA ILE A 445 -7.79 -24.05 -9.24
C ILE A 445 -6.41 -23.68 -8.71
N LYS A 446 -5.84 -24.50 -7.80
CA LYS A 446 -4.49 -24.26 -7.25
C LYS A 446 -3.43 -24.31 -8.34
N ASN A 447 -3.53 -25.25 -9.27
CA ASN A 447 -2.63 -25.35 -10.42
C ASN A 447 -2.75 -24.16 -11.37
N ALA A 448 -3.97 -23.68 -11.61
CA ALA A 448 -4.21 -22.48 -12.42
C ALA A 448 -3.58 -21.24 -11.79
N LEU A 449 -3.76 -21.03 -10.48
CA LEU A 449 -3.13 -19.92 -9.75
C LEU A 449 -1.59 -20.01 -9.76
N ALA A 450 -1.02 -21.20 -9.57
CA ALA A 450 0.42 -21.41 -9.69
C ALA A 450 0.93 -21.10 -11.09
N THR A 451 0.17 -21.49 -12.13
CA THR A 451 0.50 -21.18 -13.53
C THR A 451 0.46 -19.68 -13.81
N SER A 452 -0.57 -18.97 -13.32
CA SER A 452 -0.66 -17.51 -13.42
C SER A 452 0.47 -16.81 -12.67
N ALA A 453 0.84 -17.31 -11.49
CA ALA A 453 2.00 -16.81 -10.74
C ALA A 453 3.31 -17.01 -11.51
N HIS A 454 3.53 -18.19 -12.11
CA HIS A 454 4.70 -18.45 -12.95
C HIS A 454 4.71 -17.56 -14.19
N HIS A 455 3.56 -17.36 -14.84
CA HIS A 455 3.45 -16.46 -15.99
C HIS A 455 3.82 -15.02 -15.62
N PHE A 456 3.31 -14.53 -14.49
CA PHE A 456 3.67 -13.20 -13.96
C PHE A 456 5.16 -13.08 -13.63
N HIS A 457 5.75 -14.08 -12.97
CA HIS A 457 7.18 -14.08 -12.66
C HIS A 457 8.04 -14.11 -13.93
N SER A 458 7.63 -14.83 -14.97
CA SER A 458 8.31 -14.82 -16.26
C SER A 458 8.23 -13.47 -16.97
N LEU A 459 7.14 -12.72 -16.77
CA LEU A 459 6.93 -11.39 -17.34
C LEU A 459 7.81 -10.34 -16.65
N VAL A 460 7.94 -10.43 -15.33
CA VAL A 460 8.68 -9.48 -14.47
C VAL A 460 10.18 -9.83 -14.38
N GLY A 461 10.53 -11.10 -14.51
CA GLY A 461 11.87 -11.61 -14.33
C GLY A 461 12.87 -11.06 -15.35
N VAL A 462 13.89 -10.37 -14.85
CA VAL A 462 15.08 -10.02 -15.63
C VAL A 462 15.97 -11.25 -15.64
N LYS A 463 15.93 -12.06 -16.71
CA LYS A 463 16.84 -13.19 -16.86
C LYS A 463 18.28 -12.67 -16.92
N GLU A 464 19.15 -13.19 -16.05
CA GLU A 464 20.60 -12.92 -16.06
C GLU A 464 21.34 -13.60 -17.24
N GLU A 465 20.67 -14.48 -17.99
CA GLU A 465 21.30 -15.21 -19.09
C GLU A 465 20.91 -14.64 -20.47
N GLY A 466 21.83 -13.88 -21.07
CA GLY A 466 22.02 -13.81 -22.53
C GLY A 466 21.22 -12.79 -23.34
N GLU A 467 20.23 -12.08 -22.79
CA GLU A 467 19.55 -11.00 -23.52
C GLU A 467 20.36 -9.70 -23.45
N LEU A 468 21.12 -9.41 -24.51
CA LEU A 468 21.94 -8.20 -24.67
C LEU A 468 21.18 -6.86 -24.58
N HIS A 469 19.85 -6.90 -24.51
CA HIS A 469 18.99 -5.74 -24.27
C HIS A 469 17.86 -6.11 -23.30
N VAL A 470 17.97 -5.70 -22.03
CA VAL A 470 16.82 -5.72 -21.12
C VAL A 470 15.80 -4.74 -21.67
N SER A 471 14.62 -5.24 -22.04
CA SER A 471 13.60 -4.38 -22.59
C SER A 471 13.09 -3.36 -21.58
N LYS A 472 12.69 -2.17 -22.06
CA LYS A 472 12.17 -1.09 -21.21
C LYS A 472 10.93 -1.54 -20.42
N SER A 473 10.12 -2.41 -21.02
CA SER A 473 8.97 -3.05 -20.38
C SER A 473 9.36 -3.86 -19.14
N LYS A 474 10.36 -4.75 -19.23
CA LYS A 474 10.83 -5.58 -18.11
C LYS A 474 11.40 -4.74 -16.95
N VAL A 475 12.14 -3.67 -17.25
CA VAL A 475 12.67 -2.77 -16.22
C VAL A 475 11.54 -2.10 -15.44
N LEU A 476 10.53 -1.58 -16.15
CA LEU A 476 9.41 -0.89 -15.54
C LEU A 476 8.51 -1.85 -14.74
N LEU A 477 8.27 -3.06 -15.26
CA LEU A 477 7.57 -4.12 -14.54
C LEU A 477 8.30 -4.55 -13.26
N SER A 478 9.61 -4.70 -13.33
CA SER A 478 10.43 -4.99 -12.15
C SER A 478 10.35 -3.86 -11.11
N MET A 479 10.34 -2.61 -11.57
CA MET A 479 10.17 -1.44 -10.71
C MET A 479 8.79 -1.40 -10.04
N LEU A 480 7.72 -1.84 -10.72
CA LEU A 480 6.37 -1.95 -10.16
C LEU A 480 6.26 -3.04 -9.08
N VAL A 481 7.00 -4.14 -9.23
CA VAL A 481 6.91 -5.29 -8.30
C VAL A 481 7.83 -5.15 -7.10
N LYS A 482 8.99 -4.53 -7.28
CA LYS A 482 10.02 -4.37 -6.24
C LYS A 482 9.49 -3.78 -4.92
N PRO A 483 8.62 -2.76 -4.89
CA PRO A 483 8.10 -2.19 -3.64
C PRO A 483 7.36 -3.21 -2.75
N PHE A 484 6.88 -4.31 -3.32
CA PHE A 484 6.13 -5.35 -2.59
C PHE A 484 7.03 -6.43 -1.98
N THR A 485 8.33 -6.49 -2.29
CA THR A 485 9.20 -7.63 -1.90
C THR A 485 9.32 -7.79 -0.39
N ASP A 486 9.50 -6.67 0.32
CA ASP A 486 9.66 -6.67 1.77
C ASP A 486 8.36 -7.15 2.42
N LEU A 487 7.23 -6.58 1.99
CA LEU A 487 5.92 -6.94 2.49
C LEU A 487 5.57 -8.41 2.19
N GLU A 488 5.92 -8.92 1.00
CA GLU A 488 5.71 -10.33 0.62
C GLU A 488 6.53 -11.28 1.51
N SER A 489 7.79 -10.93 1.80
CA SER A 489 8.66 -11.74 2.63
C SER A 489 8.14 -11.89 4.06
N ILE A 490 7.55 -10.81 4.59
CA ILE A 490 6.98 -10.80 5.94
C ILE A 490 5.60 -11.47 5.95
N ASP A 491 4.76 -11.29 4.93
CA ASP A 491 3.44 -11.94 4.88
C ASP A 491 3.55 -13.48 4.81
N LYS A 492 4.60 -14.01 4.16
CA LYS A 492 4.92 -15.45 4.18
C LYS A 492 5.10 -15.99 5.59
N VAL A 493 5.55 -15.15 6.53
CA VAL A 493 5.70 -15.51 7.95
C VAL A 493 4.34 -15.75 8.60
N PHE A 494 3.30 -14.99 8.24
CA PHE A 494 1.95 -15.23 8.77
C PHE A 494 1.35 -16.56 8.31
N SER A 495 1.67 -16.99 7.09
CA SER A 495 1.25 -18.31 6.61
C SER A 495 1.88 -19.46 7.41
N LEU A 496 2.99 -19.23 8.12
CA LEU A 496 3.64 -20.19 9.03
C LEU A 496 3.06 -20.17 10.46
N PHE A 497 2.45 -19.06 10.89
CA PHE A 497 1.94 -18.90 12.27
C PHE A 497 0.60 -19.59 12.54
N GLY A 498 0.07 -20.31 11.55
CA GLY A 498 -1.15 -21.11 11.67
C GLY A 498 -2.38 -20.29 11.32
N SER A 499 -3.11 -20.76 10.32
CA SER A 499 -4.40 -20.20 9.93
C SER A 499 -5.39 -20.44 11.07
N THR A 500 -5.93 -19.37 11.65
CA THR A 500 -7.12 -19.50 12.50
C THR A 500 -8.26 -19.96 11.61
N SER A 501 -8.69 -21.22 11.76
CA SER A 501 -9.92 -21.72 11.18
C SER A 501 -11.09 -20.97 11.81
N HIS A 502 -11.48 -19.83 11.23
CA HIS A 502 -12.72 -19.18 11.58
C HIS A 502 -13.86 -19.96 10.93
N SER A 503 -14.47 -20.86 11.71
CA SER A 503 -15.58 -21.74 11.33
C SER A 503 -16.89 -21.02 10.96
N ASN A 504 -16.86 -19.71 10.68
CA ASN A 504 -18.02 -18.88 10.32
C ASN A 504 -17.92 -18.25 8.91
N GLU A 505 -16.97 -18.68 8.06
CA GLU A 505 -16.72 -18.07 6.74
C GLU A 505 -17.91 -18.14 5.76
N ILE A 506 -18.85 -19.08 5.94
CA ILE A 506 -19.95 -19.34 5.00
C ILE A 506 -20.99 -18.20 4.96
N SER A 507 -21.26 -17.52 6.09
CA SER A 507 -22.25 -16.44 6.12
C SER A 507 -21.79 -15.16 5.40
N ASN A 508 -20.48 -15.01 5.14
CA ASN A 508 -19.92 -13.82 4.49
C ASN A 508 -19.84 -13.93 2.96
N LEU A 509 -20.01 -15.12 2.39
CA LEU A 509 -19.86 -15.38 0.94
C LEU A 509 -21.04 -14.83 0.12
N ALA A 510 -22.27 -14.92 0.65
CA ALA A 510 -23.46 -14.36 0.02
C ALA A 510 -23.42 -12.81 -0.01
N ASP A 511 -22.98 -12.18 1.08
CA ASP A 511 -22.78 -10.73 1.17
C ASP A 511 -21.68 -10.24 0.23
N LEU A 512 -20.63 -11.05 0.03
CA LEU A 512 -19.51 -10.79 -0.89
C LEU A 512 -20.01 -10.54 -2.32
N MET A 513 -20.91 -11.40 -2.82
CA MET A 513 -21.46 -11.30 -4.18
C MET A 513 -22.37 -10.08 -4.38
N SER A 514 -22.93 -9.53 -3.30
CA SER A 514 -23.84 -8.37 -3.35
C SER A 514 -23.12 -7.01 -3.32
N SER A 515 -21.80 -7.01 -3.07
CA SER A 515 -21.04 -5.80 -2.70
C SER A 515 -20.49 -4.97 -3.87
N GLY A 516 -20.52 -5.49 -5.10
CA GLY A 516 -20.05 -4.78 -6.31
C GLY A 516 -18.54 -4.54 -6.42
N TYR A 517 -17.74 -5.03 -5.46
CA TYR A 517 -16.27 -4.94 -5.49
C TYR A 517 -15.62 -6.13 -6.23
N PRO A 518 -14.45 -5.95 -6.87
CA PRO A 518 -13.69 -7.04 -7.46
C PRO A 518 -13.36 -8.14 -6.44
N ILE A 519 -13.51 -9.40 -6.85
CA ILE A 519 -13.33 -10.57 -5.97
C ILE A 519 -11.89 -10.67 -5.43
N SER A 520 -10.92 -10.17 -6.20
CA SER A 520 -9.50 -10.03 -5.79
C SER A 520 -9.31 -9.19 -4.51
N GLU A 521 -10.23 -8.29 -4.18
CA GLU A 521 -10.16 -7.49 -2.96
C GLU A 521 -10.58 -8.25 -1.70
N TYR A 522 -11.25 -9.40 -1.86
CA TYR A 522 -11.70 -10.26 -0.78
C TYR A 522 -10.81 -11.48 -0.57
N VAL A 523 -9.63 -11.53 -1.20
CA VAL A 523 -8.78 -12.72 -1.17
C VAL A 523 -8.39 -13.17 0.24
N TRP A 524 -8.36 -12.23 1.18
CA TRP A 524 -8.05 -12.46 2.59
C TRP A 524 -9.16 -13.19 3.36
N LYS A 525 -10.40 -13.18 2.85
CA LYS A 525 -11.57 -13.86 3.45
C LYS A 525 -11.69 -15.33 3.06
N PHE A 526 -10.91 -15.81 2.09
CA PHE A 526 -10.92 -17.21 1.66
C PHE A 526 -10.07 -18.14 2.56
N GLY A 527 -9.59 -17.62 3.70
CA GLY A 527 -8.95 -18.41 4.76
C GLY A 527 -7.77 -19.25 4.29
N SER A 528 -7.63 -20.43 4.89
CA SER A 528 -6.51 -21.36 4.68
C SER A 528 -6.40 -21.94 3.28
N SER A 529 -7.48 -21.91 2.50
CA SER A 529 -7.59 -22.61 1.21
C SER A 529 -6.71 -22.00 0.12
N LEU A 530 -6.44 -20.69 0.19
CA LEU A 530 -5.62 -19.93 -0.78
C LEU A 530 -4.34 -19.34 -0.18
N ASN A 531 -3.98 -19.64 1.07
CA ASN A 531 -2.90 -18.98 1.83
C ASN A 531 -1.55 -18.82 1.11
N HIS A 532 -1.20 -19.72 0.19
CA HIS A 532 0.06 -19.65 -0.57
C HIS A 532 0.02 -18.67 -1.76
N HIS A 533 -1.17 -18.31 -2.23
CA HIS A 533 -1.39 -17.45 -3.40
C HIS A 533 -2.12 -16.14 -3.05
N SER A 534 -2.70 -15.99 -1.85
CA SER A 534 -3.47 -14.80 -1.45
C SER A 534 -2.70 -13.49 -1.61
N PHE A 535 -1.44 -13.45 -1.16
CA PHE A 535 -0.61 -12.25 -1.33
C PHE A 535 -0.34 -11.94 -2.80
N PHE A 536 -0.09 -12.96 -3.63
CA PHE A 536 0.14 -12.78 -5.06
C PHE A 536 -1.10 -12.19 -5.76
N VAL A 537 -2.28 -12.74 -5.48
CA VAL A 537 -3.57 -12.26 -6.00
C VAL A 537 -3.81 -10.81 -5.60
N TRP A 538 -3.64 -10.48 -4.31
CA TRP A 538 -3.79 -9.11 -3.83
C TRP A 538 -2.79 -8.15 -4.49
N LYS A 539 -1.50 -8.52 -4.51
CA LYS A 539 -0.42 -7.72 -5.14
C LYS A 539 -0.76 -7.41 -6.60
N LEU A 540 -1.19 -8.41 -7.37
CA LEU A 540 -1.53 -8.21 -8.78
C LEU A 540 -2.74 -7.28 -8.94
N GLY A 541 -3.76 -7.44 -8.09
CA GLY A 541 -4.93 -6.55 -8.06
C GLY A 541 -4.54 -5.09 -7.79
N VAL A 542 -3.63 -4.85 -6.84
CA VAL A 542 -3.13 -3.49 -6.54
C VAL A 542 -2.34 -2.91 -7.72
N ILE A 543 -1.44 -3.70 -8.31
CA ILE A 543 -0.62 -3.25 -9.45
C ILE A 543 -1.52 -2.90 -10.64
N ASP A 544 -2.44 -3.78 -11.01
CA ASP A 544 -3.34 -3.55 -12.14
C ASP A 544 -4.25 -2.34 -11.91
N SER A 545 -4.81 -2.20 -10.71
CA SER A 545 -5.66 -1.06 -10.37
C SER A 545 -4.89 0.28 -10.35
N PHE A 546 -3.63 0.25 -9.91
CA PHE A 546 -2.71 1.40 -9.98
C PHE A 546 -2.41 1.79 -11.43
N LEU A 547 -2.12 0.80 -12.28
CA LEU A 547 -1.85 1.03 -13.70
C LEU A 547 -3.07 1.56 -14.44
N ASP A 548 -4.23 0.93 -14.29
CA ASP A 548 -5.48 1.35 -14.92
C ASP A 548 -5.86 2.79 -14.51
N SER A 549 -5.78 3.10 -13.21
CA SER A 549 -6.07 4.45 -12.73
C SER A 549 -5.08 5.49 -13.27
N CYS A 550 -3.78 5.16 -13.29
CA CYS A 550 -2.77 6.04 -13.87
C CYS A 550 -3.00 6.27 -15.38
N LEU A 551 -3.30 5.21 -16.14
CA LEU A 551 -3.51 5.30 -17.59
C LEU A 551 -4.77 6.11 -17.93
N ASN A 552 -5.87 5.88 -17.21
CA ASN A 552 -7.11 6.63 -17.38
C ASN A 552 -6.94 8.11 -17.04
N ASP A 553 -6.21 8.42 -15.96
CA ASP A 553 -5.94 9.81 -15.57
C ASP A 553 -5.01 10.50 -16.57
N VAL A 554 -3.96 9.83 -17.03
CA VAL A 554 -3.08 10.34 -18.09
C VAL A 554 -3.89 10.60 -19.36
N ALA A 555 -4.71 9.65 -19.82
CA ALA A 555 -5.55 9.82 -21.00
C ALA A 555 -6.50 11.03 -20.88
N SER A 556 -7.18 11.17 -19.74
CA SER A 556 -8.08 12.31 -19.48
C SER A 556 -7.39 13.67 -19.40
N SER A 557 -6.11 13.67 -19.02
CA SER A 557 -5.30 14.88 -18.83
C SER A 557 -4.56 15.34 -20.09
N VAL A 558 -4.28 14.42 -21.03
CA VAL A 558 -3.70 14.75 -22.34
C VAL A 558 -4.67 15.66 -23.11
N ASP A 559 -5.98 15.46 -22.93
CA ASP A 559 -7.02 16.35 -23.48
C ASP A 559 -7.01 17.76 -22.86
N GLN A 560 -6.38 17.94 -21.69
CA GLN A 560 -6.33 19.21 -20.95
C GLN A 560 -4.99 19.97 -21.10
N THR A 561 -4.03 19.45 -21.87
CA THR A 561 -2.70 20.06 -22.10
C THR A 561 -1.91 20.42 -20.83
N LEU A 562 -2.02 19.60 -19.77
CA LEU A 562 -1.27 19.81 -18.53
C LEU A 562 0.23 19.54 -18.71
N GLY A 563 1.08 20.33 -18.04
CA GLY A 563 2.52 20.06 -17.96
C GLY A 563 2.83 18.83 -17.09
N PHE A 564 3.97 18.19 -17.30
CA PHE A 564 4.36 16.95 -16.58
C PHE A 564 4.27 17.08 -15.05
N ASP A 565 4.78 18.17 -14.47
CA ASP A 565 4.76 18.37 -13.01
C ASP A 565 3.35 18.54 -12.45
N GLN A 566 2.43 19.13 -13.24
CA GLN A 566 1.03 19.28 -12.85
C GLN A 566 0.29 17.94 -12.93
N LEU A 567 0.52 17.20 -14.02
CA LEU A 567 -0.02 15.85 -14.21
C LEU A 567 0.46 14.91 -13.09
N TYR A 568 1.75 14.92 -12.80
CA TYR A 568 2.35 14.12 -11.73
C TYR A 568 1.67 14.39 -10.38
N ASN A 569 1.51 15.67 -10.00
CA ASN A 569 0.92 16.00 -8.70
C ASN A 569 -0.56 15.59 -8.57
N VAL A 570 -1.34 15.71 -9.65
CA VAL A 570 -2.76 15.30 -9.67
C VAL A 570 -2.88 13.77 -9.55
N VAL A 571 -2.14 13.05 -10.40
CA VAL A 571 -2.16 11.57 -10.43
C VAL A 571 -1.60 11.01 -9.13
N LYS A 572 -0.51 11.58 -8.60
CA LYS A 572 0.10 11.18 -7.33
C LYS A 572 -0.91 11.20 -6.20
N ARG A 573 -1.62 12.30 -6.00
CA ARG A 573 -2.60 12.43 -4.91
C ARG A 573 -3.70 11.37 -5.02
N LYS A 574 -4.20 11.09 -6.22
CA LYS A 574 -5.28 10.13 -6.43
C LYS A 574 -4.81 8.68 -6.23
N LEU A 575 -3.66 8.32 -6.79
CA LEU A 575 -3.08 6.99 -6.61
C LEU A 575 -2.62 6.74 -5.18
N GLU A 576 -2.13 7.76 -4.47
CA GLU A 576 -1.80 7.66 -3.05
C GLU A 576 -3.02 7.29 -2.21
N MET A 577 -4.17 7.95 -2.43
CA MET A 577 -5.43 7.60 -1.75
C MET A 577 -5.87 6.16 -2.07
N GLN A 578 -5.74 5.73 -3.31
CA GLN A 578 -6.10 4.37 -3.73
C GLN A 578 -5.17 3.31 -3.10
N LEU A 579 -3.86 3.56 -3.06
CA LEU A 579 -2.90 2.68 -2.38
C LEU A 579 -3.18 2.60 -0.89
N GLN A 580 -3.50 3.73 -0.25
CA GLN A 580 -3.93 3.77 1.15
C GLN A 580 -5.19 2.93 1.37
N GLU A 581 -6.16 2.96 0.46
CA GLU A 581 -7.37 2.13 0.56
C GLU A 581 -7.03 0.63 0.49
N HIS A 582 -6.24 0.21 -0.49
CA HIS A 582 -5.83 -1.19 -0.63
C HIS A 582 -5.03 -1.68 0.58
N LEU A 583 -4.15 -0.83 1.13
CA LEU A 583 -3.36 -1.15 2.32
C LEU A 583 -4.20 -1.13 3.59
N GLY A 584 -5.18 -0.24 3.71
CA GLY A 584 -6.13 -0.22 4.82
C GLY A 584 -6.90 -1.54 4.90
N ARG A 585 -7.31 -2.08 3.75
CA ARG A 585 -7.96 -3.40 3.67
C ARG A 585 -6.99 -4.53 3.97
N TYR A 586 -5.76 -4.49 3.48
CA TYR A 586 -4.72 -5.46 3.85
C TYR A 586 -4.48 -5.48 5.37
N LEU A 587 -4.38 -4.30 6.00
CA LEU A 587 -4.23 -4.19 7.46
C LEU A 587 -5.45 -4.75 8.19
N LYS A 588 -6.66 -4.45 7.71
CA LYS A 588 -7.91 -4.90 8.32
C LYS A 588 -8.16 -6.40 8.19
N ASP A 589 -8.00 -6.95 7.00
CA ASP A 589 -8.45 -8.30 6.68
C ASP A 589 -7.35 -9.36 6.86
N ARG A 590 -6.07 -8.96 6.82
CA ARG A 590 -4.92 -9.90 6.96
C ARG A 590 -4.09 -9.63 8.22
N VAL A 591 -3.61 -8.42 8.42
CA VAL A 591 -2.66 -8.11 9.50
C VAL A 591 -3.34 -8.05 10.86
N GLY A 592 -4.52 -7.43 10.95
CA GLY A 592 -5.33 -7.32 12.16
C GLY A 592 -5.67 -8.68 12.77
N PRO A 593 -6.30 -9.61 12.01
CA PRO A 593 -6.56 -10.96 12.48
C PRO A 593 -5.30 -11.72 12.89
N SER A 594 -4.18 -11.55 12.17
CA SER A 594 -2.90 -12.17 12.51
C SER A 594 -2.32 -11.63 13.82
N LEU A 595 -2.48 -10.32 14.07
CA LEU A 595 -2.11 -9.69 15.34
C LEU A 595 -2.95 -10.27 16.48
N LEU A 596 -4.27 -10.35 16.29
CA LEU A 596 -5.19 -10.91 17.29
C LEU A 596 -4.87 -12.37 17.60
N ALA A 597 -4.57 -13.18 16.59
CA ALA A 597 -4.15 -14.58 16.78
C ALA A 597 -2.84 -14.68 17.55
N SER A 598 -1.89 -13.78 17.29
CA SER A 598 -0.61 -13.73 18.02
C SER A 598 -0.82 -13.32 19.49
N VAL A 599 -1.69 -12.34 19.74
CA VAL A 599 -2.09 -11.93 21.10
C VAL A 599 -2.78 -13.08 21.84
N ASP A 600 -3.71 -13.77 21.20
CA ASP A 600 -4.42 -14.90 21.79
C ASP A 600 -3.47 -16.06 22.14
N LYS A 601 -2.46 -16.31 21.28
CA LYS A 601 -1.40 -17.29 21.54
C LYS A 601 -0.59 -16.93 22.78
N GLU A 602 -0.16 -15.68 22.92
CA GLU A 602 0.60 -15.22 24.10
C GLU A 602 -0.23 -15.24 25.38
N MET A 603 -1.53 -14.99 25.31
CA MET A 603 -2.42 -15.10 26.46
C MET A 603 -2.66 -16.55 26.92
N SER A 604 -2.43 -17.53 26.06
CA SER A 604 -2.64 -18.96 26.35
C SER A 604 -1.43 -19.64 27.04
N VAL A 605 -0.31 -18.93 27.19
CA VAL A 605 0.95 -19.39 27.80
C VAL A 605 1.07 -18.90 29.25
#